data_AF-A0AAN8WWR5-F1
#
_entry.id   AF-A0AAN8WWR5-F1
#
_cell.length_a   1.000
_cell.length_b   1.000
_cell.length_c   1.000
_cell.angle_alpha   90.00
_cell.angle_beta   90.00
_cell.angle_gamma   90.00
#
_symmetry.space_group_name_H-M   'P 1'
#
loop_
_entity.id
_entity.type
_entity.pdbx_description
1 polymer ?
#
loop_
_entity_poly.entity_id
_entity_poly.type
_entity_poly.pdbx_seq_one_letter_code
_entity_poly.pdbx_strand_id
1 'polypeptide(L)'
;KPLPNVTWWSGQTLLDEDIEEKHLIVNSVLTTPTTAANSYVTNILHIESLTKTHLLQNLTCIAANTPVLRPLTASIVLRET
;
A
#
# COMPACT_ATOMS: atom_id res chain seq x y z
N LYS A 1 15.01 2.55 -8.96
CA LYS A 1 13.86 1.64 -9.21
C LYS A 1 12.60 2.51 -9.16
N PRO A 2 11.56 2.24 -9.97
CA PRO A 2 10.30 2.96 -9.86
C PRO A 2 9.66 2.72 -8.48
N LEU A 3 8.91 3.69 -7.99
CA LEU A 3 8.07 3.53 -6.80
C LEU A 3 6.96 2.51 -7.10
N PRO A 4 6.61 1.62 -6.17
CA PRO A 4 5.46 0.73 -6.35
C PRO A 4 4.17 1.53 -6.46
N ASN A 5 3.30 1.12 -7.38
CA ASN A 5 1.89 1.50 -7.34
C ASN A 5 1.19 0.65 -6.27
N VAL A 6 0.48 1.28 -5.33
CA VAL A 6 -0.21 0.60 -4.23
C VAL A 6 -1.71 0.78 -4.38
N THR A 7 -2.46 -0.32 -4.30
CA THR A 7 -3.94 -0.32 -4.40
C THR A 7 -4.56 -1.10 -3.25
N TRP A 8 -5.76 -0.69 -2.84
CA TRP A 8 -6.54 -1.37 -1.81
C TRP A 8 -7.80 -2.00 -2.39
N TRP A 9 -8.15 -3.19 -1.90
CA TRP A 9 -9.28 -3.96 -2.40
C TRP A 9 -10.11 -4.51 -1.25
N SER A 10 -11.43 -4.52 -1.39
CA SER A 10 -12.35 -5.28 -0.55
C SER A 10 -12.90 -6.44 -1.38
N GLY A 11 -12.39 -7.65 -1.15
CA GLY A 11 -12.70 -8.80 -2.00
C GLY A 11 -12.23 -8.59 -3.45
N GLN A 12 -13.17 -8.32 -4.37
CA GLN A 12 -12.89 -8.03 -5.79
C GLN A 12 -13.14 -6.56 -6.16
N THR A 13 -13.55 -5.74 -5.21
CA THR A 13 -13.85 -4.31 -5.42
C THR A 13 -12.62 -3.48 -5.10
N LEU A 14 -12.19 -2.63 -6.02
CA LEU A 14 -11.14 -1.65 -5.80
C LEU A 14 -11.66 -0.54 -4.89
N LEU A 15 -10.90 -0.19 -3.86
CA LEU A 15 -11.16 0.91 -2.95
C LEU A 15 -10.24 2.06 -3.38
N ASP A 16 -10.75 2.98 -4.20
CA ASP A 16 -10.00 4.17 -4.65
C ASP A 16 -10.34 5.43 -3.83
N GLU A 17 -11.34 5.34 -2.96
CA GLU A 17 -11.82 6.45 -2.12
C GLU A 17 -11.01 6.47 -0.80
N ASP A 18 -10.65 7.67 -0.33
CA ASP A 18 -9.99 7.94 0.97
C ASP A 18 -8.63 7.24 1.22
N ILE A 19 -7.82 7.08 0.17
CA ILE A 19 -6.42 6.65 0.29
C ILE A 19 -5.50 7.84 0.51
N GLU A 20 -4.70 7.80 1.57
CA GLU A 20 -3.58 8.71 1.79
C GLU A 20 -2.27 8.02 1.38
N GLU A 21 -1.65 8.51 0.31
CA GLU A 21 -0.35 8.03 -0.16
C GLU A 21 0.76 9.06 0.11
N LYS A 22 1.83 8.61 0.77
CA LYS A 22 3.01 9.42 1.07
C LYS A 22 4.27 8.76 0.55
N HIS A 23 5.01 9.50 -0.28
CA HIS A 23 6.30 9.10 -0.82
C HIS A 23 7.43 9.71 0.01
N LEU A 24 8.29 8.86 0.57
CA LEU A 24 9.49 9.29 1.30
C LEU A 24 10.73 8.90 0.48
N ILE A 25 11.38 9.91 -0.08
CA ILE A 25 12.70 9.77 -0.68
C ILE A 25 13.71 10.12 0.42
N VAL A 26 14.35 9.11 1.02
CA VAL A 26 15.43 9.34 1.97
C VAL A 26 16.70 9.65 1.16
N ASN A 27 16.89 10.92 0.84
CA ASN A 27 18.19 11.42 0.40
C ASN A 27 19.11 11.43 1.63
N SER A 28 19.91 10.38 1.81
CA SER A 28 20.99 10.42 2.79
C SER A 28 22.00 11.49 2.33
N VAL A 29 21.89 12.70 2.88
CA VAL A 29 22.95 13.71 2.78
C VAL A 29 24.05 13.30 3.74
N LEU A 30 24.84 12.31 3.36
CA LEU A 30 26.14 12.08 3.96
C LEU A 30 27.12 11.72 2.85
N THR A 31 28.16 12.54 2.75
CA THR A 31 29.32 12.42 1.88
C THR A 31 29.96 11.03 1.99
N THR A 32 29.55 10.07 1.17
CA THR A 32 30.31 8.86 0.76
C THR A 32 29.49 8.07 -0.28
N PRO A 33 30.08 7.56 -1.37
CA PRO A 33 29.34 7.16 -2.57
C PRO A 33 28.93 5.67 -2.54
N THR A 34 28.22 5.19 -1.52
CA THR A 34 27.89 3.73 -1.47
C THR A 34 26.50 3.31 -0.96
N THR A 35 25.63 4.20 -0.45
CA THR A 35 24.28 3.80 -0.04
C THR A 35 23.24 4.27 -1.06
N ALA A 36 22.72 3.33 -1.84
CA ALA A 36 21.59 3.57 -2.73
C ALA A 36 20.45 4.25 -1.96
N ALA A 37 19.95 5.37 -2.48
CA ALA A 37 18.79 6.06 -1.92
C ALA A 37 17.61 5.07 -1.89
N ASN A 38 17.23 4.63 -0.69
CA ASN A 38 16.07 3.76 -0.52
C ASN A 38 14.82 4.65 -0.55
N SER A 39 14.00 4.48 -1.58
CA SER A 39 12.69 5.12 -1.64
C SER A 39 11.65 4.21 -0.99
N TYR A 40 10.80 4.78 -0.15
CA TYR A 40 9.71 4.08 0.52
C TYR A 40 8.37 4.73 0.17
N VAL A 41 7.34 3.89 0.09
CA VAL A 41 5.94 4.30 -0.08
C VAL A 41 5.19 3.89 1.17
N THR A 42 4.48 4.85 1.77
CA THR A 42 3.50 4.58 2.82
C THR A 42 2.13 4.87 2.23
N ASN A 43 1.22 3.90 2.29
CA ASN A 43 -0.13 4.04 1.77
C ASN A 43 -1.11 3.60 2.86
N ILE A 44 -2.05 4.48 3.22
CA ILE A 44 -2.98 4.33 4.34
C ILE A 44 -4.40 4.37 3.78
N LEU A 45 -5.17 3.32 4.02
CA LEU A 45 -6.61 3.28 3.74
C LEU A 45 -7.37 3.79 4.96
N HIS A 46 -8.11 4.89 4.80
CA HIS A 46 -9.05 5.37 5.81
C HIS A 46 -10.44 4.83 5.52
N ILE A 47 -11.12 4.30 6.54
CA ILE A 47 -12.49 3.79 6.43
C ILE A 47 -13.34 4.58 7.42
N GLU A 48 -14.12 5.55 6.93
CA GLU A 48 -14.93 6.44 7.79
C GLU A 48 -15.95 5.66 8.63
N SER A 49 -16.57 4.64 8.05
CA SER A 49 -17.57 3.80 8.72
C SER A 49 -17.43 2.33 8.34
N LEU A 50 -17.31 1.47 9.34
CA LEU A 50 -17.29 0.04 9.15
C LEU A 50 -18.69 -0.46 8.78
N THR A 51 -18.85 -0.92 7.54
CA THR A 51 -20.06 -1.57 7.08
C THR A 51 -19.95 -3.08 7.28
N LYS A 52 -21.10 -3.77 7.28
CA LYS A 52 -21.14 -5.24 7.32
C LYS A 52 -20.34 -5.87 6.17
N THR A 53 -20.27 -5.20 5.02
CA THR A 53 -19.50 -5.66 3.86
C THR A 53 -18.01 -5.74 4.18
N HIS A 54 -17.45 -4.76 4.90
CA HIS A 54 -16.04 -4.74 5.29
C HIS A 54 -15.67 -5.87 6.28
N LEU A 55 -16.63 -6.34 7.08
CA LEU A 55 -16.42 -7.45 8.02
C LEU A 55 -16.53 -8.83 7.36
N LEU A 56 -17.22 -8.91 6.22
CA LEU A 56 -17.45 -10.16 5.49
C LEU A 56 -16.42 -10.39 4.37
N GLN A 57 -15.62 -9.39 4.06
CA GLN A 57 -14.65 -9.42 2.96
C GLN A 57 -13.23 -9.23 3.48
N ASN A 58 -12.27 -9.76 2.73
CA ASN A 58 -10.85 -9.51 2.99
C ASN A 58 -10.49 -8.15 2.42
N LEU A 59 -9.84 -7.32 3.24
CA LEU A 59 -9.17 -6.12 2.78
C LEU A 59 -7.76 -6.50 2.33
N THR A 60 -7.40 -6.12 1.11
CA THR A 60 -6.15 -6.52 0.48
C THR A 60 -5.40 -5.30 -0.04
N CYS A 61 -4.15 -5.14 0.40
CA CYS A 61 -3.18 -4.18 -0.13
C CYS A 61 -2.32 -4.88 -1.18
N ILE A 62 -2.21 -4.29 -2.37
CA ILE A 62 -1.41 -4.82 -3.48
C ILE A 62 -0.39 -3.76 -3.90
N ALA A 63 0.90 -4.10 -3.86
CA ALA A 63 2.00 -3.22 -4.29
C ALA A 63 2.73 -3.80 -5.51
N ALA A 64 2.78 -3.05 -6.61
CA ALA A 64 3.39 -3.47 -7.87
C ALA A 64 4.46 -2.48 -8.36
N ASN A 65 5.71 -2.93 -8.49
CA ASN A 65 6.83 -2.10 -8.97
C ASN A 65 6.88 -1.96 -10.50
N THR A 66 6.47 -2.99 -11.23
CA THR A 66 6.48 -3.06 -12.71
C THR A 66 5.49 -4.14 -13.15
N PRO A 67 4.95 -4.09 -14.38
CA PRO A 67 4.04 -5.12 -14.91
C PRO A 67 4.70 -6.51 -15.09
N VAL A 68 6.02 -6.60 -14.98
CA VAL A 68 6.80 -7.83 -15.21
C VAL A 68 6.94 -8.67 -13.94
N LEU A 69 6.98 -8.03 -12.77
CA LEU A 69 7.15 -8.72 -11.50
C LEU A 69 5.79 -8.99 -10.85
N ARG A 70 5.65 -10.15 -10.22
CA ARG A 70 4.46 -10.47 -9.42
C ARG A 70 4.30 -9.39 -8.33
N PRO A 71 3.09 -8.84 -8.13
CA PRO A 71 2.86 -7.87 -7.08
C PRO A 71 3.03 -8.50 -5.70
N LEU A 72 3.38 -7.66 -4.72
CA LEU A 72 3.33 -8.00 -3.30
C LEU A 72 1.88 -7.83 -2.83
N THR A 73 1.41 -8.76 -2.00
CA THR A 73 0.02 -8.78 -1.53
C THR A 73 0.00 -9.01 -0.02
N ALA A 74 -0.76 -8.20 0.69
CA ALA A 74 -1.05 -8.36 2.11
C ALA A 74 -2.56 -8.26 2.33
N SER A 75 -3.12 -9.20 3.09
CA SER A 75 -4.57 -9.25 3.34
C SER A 75 -4.88 -9.26 4.83
N ILE A 76 -5.92 -8.55 5.22
CA ILE A 76 -6.46 -8.52 6.58
C ILE A 76 -7.97 -8.81 6.56
N VAL A 77 -8.44 -9.50 7.58
CA VAL A 77 -9.86 -9.75 7.80
C VAL A 77 -10.27 -9.03 9.06
N LEU A 78 -11.24 -8.13 8.95
CA LEU A 78 -11.80 -7.43 10.10
C LEU A 78 -12.75 -8.39 10.83
N ARG A 79 -12.66 -8.44 12.16
CA ARG A 79 -13.55 -9.26 13.01
C ARG A 79 -14.19 -8.37 14.06
N GLU A 80 -15.48 -8.56 14.28
CA GLU A 80 -16.19 -7.99 15.43
C GLU A 80 -15.73 -8.75 16.69
N THR A 81 -15.28 -8.02 17.71
CA THR A 81 -14.82 -8.55 19.01
C THR A 81 -15.82 -8.28 20.10
#